data_AF-S4XNR5-F1
#
_entry.id   AF-S4XNR5-F1
#
_cell.length_a   1.000
_cell.length_b   1.000
_cell.length_c   1.000
_cell.angle_alpha   90.00
_cell.angle_beta   90.00
_cell.angle_gamma   90.00
#
_symmetry.space_group_name_H-M   'P 1'
#
loop_
_entity.id
_entity.type
_entity.pdbx_description
1 polymer ?
#
loop_
_entity_poly.entity_id
_entity_poly.type
_entity_poly.pdbx_seq_one_letter_code
_entity_poly.pdbx_strand_id
1 'polypeptide(L)'
;MCAVQLSDDERIVVEIADGSFGIAPEGASEDCQLSCSLDDFLRIFRGEQNLITAIMQGRVGVRGDLGVAQMFQSVFSPGDQQTPDATR
;
A
#
# COMPACT_ATOMS: atom_id res chain seq x y z
N MET A 1 6.11 -2.36 10.07
CA MET A 1 6.76 -1.68 8.92
C MET A 1 6.47 -2.44 7.63
N CYS A 2 6.22 -1.75 6.52
CA CYS A 2 5.93 -2.35 5.22
C CYS A 2 6.96 -1.87 4.17
N ALA A 3 7.71 -2.79 3.57
CA ALA A 3 8.59 -2.48 2.45
C ALA A 3 7.83 -2.54 1.12
N VAL A 4 7.95 -1.52 0.29
CA VAL A 4 7.42 -1.48 -1.07
C VAL A 4 8.58 -1.55 -2.05
N GLN A 5 8.64 -2.65 -2.82
CA GLN A 5 9.61 -2.86 -3.88
C GLN A 5 8.94 -2.55 -5.23
N LEU A 6 9.45 -1.53 -5.94
CA LEU A 6 8.92 -1.10 -7.24
C LEU A 6 9.69 -1.71 -8.42
N SER A 7 10.99 -1.97 -8.22
CA SER A 7 11.87 -2.67 -9.16
C SER A 7 13.01 -3.37 -8.40
N ASP A 8 13.86 -4.15 -9.09
CA ASP A 8 15.01 -4.83 -8.45
C ASP A 8 16.00 -3.85 -7.78
N ASP A 9 16.12 -2.62 -8.30
CA ASP A 9 17.02 -1.57 -7.77
C ASP A 9 16.30 -0.50 -6.91
N GLU A 10 14.97 -0.44 -6.96
CA GLU A 10 14.19 0.61 -6.26
C GLU A 10 13.28 0.00 -5.18
N ARG A 11 13.72 0.13 -3.93
CA ARG A 11 13.02 -0.31 -2.71
C ARG A 11 12.81 0.86 -1.77
N ILE A 12 11.57 1.08 -1.36
CA ILE A 12 11.20 2.09 -0.36
C ILE A 12 10.61 1.36 0.84
N VAL A 13 11.16 1.59 2.04
CA VAL A 13 10.57 1.06 3.27
C VAL A 13 9.65 2.11 3.87
N VAL A 14 8.39 1.77 4.02
CA VAL A 14 7.37 2.62 4.63
C VAL A 14 7.13 2.14 6.06
N GLU A 15 7.37 3.00 7.03
CA GLU A 15 6.93 2.76 8.39
C GLU A 15 5.46 3.18 8.50
N ILE A 16 4.63 2.28 9.03
CA ILE A 16 3.24 2.56 9.37
C ILE A 16 3.14 2.37 10.88
N ALA A 17 2.84 3.45 11.60
CA ALA A 17 2.69 3.46 13.04
C ALA A 17 1.50 4.35 13.43
N ASP A 18 0.52 3.81 14.15
CA ASP A 18 -0.60 4.56 14.73
C ASP A 18 -1.35 5.49 13.75
N GLY A 19 -1.61 5.00 12.52
CA GLY A 19 -2.31 5.78 11.49
C GLY A 19 -1.47 6.86 10.81
N SER A 20 -0.19 6.96 11.16
CA SER A 20 0.81 7.78 10.49
C SER A 20 1.71 6.92 9.60
N PHE A 21 2.28 7.53 8.55
CA PHE A 21 3.25 6.88 7.68
C PHE A 21 4.49 7.75 7.50
N GLY A 22 5.64 7.10 7.38
CA GLY A 22 6.93 7.73 7.14
C GLY A 22 7.85 6.86 6.29
N ILE A 23 8.93 7.44 5.78
CA ILE A 23 9.99 6.67 5.12
C ILE A 23 10.93 6.16 6.20
N ALA A 24 11.07 4.84 6.30
CA ALA A 24 12.00 4.24 7.24
C ALA A 24 13.45 4.38 6.74
N PRO A 25 14.43 4.40 7.65
CA PRO A 25 15.84 4.40 7.28
C PRO A 25 16.21 3.19 6.41
N GLU A 26 17.19 3.36 5.52
CA GLU A 26 17.73 2.24 4.76
C GLU A 26 18.26 1.14 5.70
N GLY A 27 17.89 -0.11 5.42
CA GLY A 27 18.27 -1.27 6.23
C GLY A 27 17.36 -1.58 7.42
N ALA A 28 16.25 -0.85 7.60
CA ALA A 28 15.22 -1.21 8.59
C ALA A 28 14.56 -2.57 8.26
N SER A 29 14.27 -3.36 9.29
CA SER A 29 13.60 -4.65 9.16
C SER A 29 12.11 -4.47 8.89
N GLU A 30 11.58 -5.17 7.88
CA GLU A 30 10.18 -5.16 7.51
C GLU A 30 9.39 -6.36 8.07
N ASP A 31 8.14 -6.12 8.46
CA ASP A 31 7.19 -7.18 8.85
C ASP A 31 6.39 -7.68 7.64
N CYS A 32 6.33 -6.86 6.59
CA CYS A 32 5.60 -7.10 5.36
C CYS A 32 6.35 -6.49 4.18
N GLN A 33 6.38 -7.19 3.05
CA GLN A 33 6.95 -6.72 1.80
C GLN A 33 5.89 -6.81 0.70
N LEU A 34 5.63 -5.69 0.04
CA LEU A 34 4.83 -5.58 -1.18
C LEU A 34 5.77 -5.41 -2.38
N SER A 35 5.52 -6.13 -3.46
CA SER A 35 6.27 -6.01 -4.71
C SER A 35 5.32 -5.81 -5.88
N CYS A 36 5.46 -4.72 -6.63
CA CYS A 36 4.57 -4.40 -7.75
C CYS A 36 5.25 -3.46 -8.74
N SER A 37 4.63 -3.25 -9.90
CA SER A 37 5.10 -2.23 -10.84
C SER A 37 4.81 -0.82 -10.32
N LEU A 38 5.55 0.18 -10.83
CA LEU A 38 5.27 1.58 -10.53
C LEU A 38 3.84 2.00 -10.93
N ASP A 39 3.33 1.49 -12.07
CA ASP A 39 1.96 1.78 -12.52
C ASP A 39 0.92 1.26 -11.50
N ASP A 40 1.06 -0.01 -11.08
CA ASP A 40 0.18 -0.61 -10.09
C ASP A 40 0.23 0.15 -8.76
N PHE A 41 1.45 0.50 -8.31
CA PHE A 41 1.64 1.29 -7.11
C PHE A 41 0.92 2.63 -7.20
N LEU A 42 1.08 3.39 -8.29
CA LEU A 42 0.44 4.69 -8.46
C LEU A 42 -1.09 4.59 -8.49
N ARG A 43 -1.64 3.56 -9.15
CA ARG A 43 -3.09 3.33 -9.19
C ARG A 43 -3.64 2.97 -7.81
N ILE A 44 -2.91 2.17 -7.04
CA ILE A 44 -3.27 1.83 -5.66
C ILE A 44 -3.19 3.06 -4.76
N PHE A 45 -2.09 3.82 -4.87
CA PHE A 45 -1.87 5.05 -4.12
C PHE A 45 -2.95 6.11 -4.38
N ARG A 46 -3.46 6.20 -5.62
CA ARG A 46 -4.55 7.10 -5.99
C ARG A 46 -5.95 6.58 -5.63
N GLY A 47 -6.06 5.36 -5.11
CA GLY A 47 -7.34 4.70 -4.84
C GLY A 47 -8.09 4.20 -6.08
N GLU A 48 -7.48 4.26 -7.27
CA GLU A 48 -8.04 3.75 -8.53
C GLU A 48 -8.03 2.21 -8.58
N GLN A 49 -7.20 1.57 -7.75
CA GLN A 49 -7.06 0.12 -7.64
C GLN A 49 -7.01 -0.28 -6.16
N ASN A 50 -7.82 -1.25 -5.75
CA ASN A 50 -7.72 -1.83 -4.41
C ASN A 50 -6.50 -2.79 -4.33
N LEU A 51 -5.67 -2.62 -3.30
CA LEU A 51 -4.47 -3.42 -3.03
C LEU A 51 -4.80 -4.90 -2.85
N ILE A 52 -5.81 -5.23 -2.04
CA ILE A 52 -6.18 -6.62 -1.76
C ILE A 52 -6.62 -7.31 -3.05
N THR A 53 -7.42 -6.62 -3.87
CA THR A 53 -7.78 -7.11 -5.21
C THR A 53 -6.55 -7.31 -6.10
N ALA A 54 -5.59 -6.38 -6.10
CA ALA A 54 -4.37 -6.49 -6.92
C ALA A 54 -3.46 -7.64 -6.47
N ILE A 55 -3.42 -7.93 -5.16
CA ILE A 55 -2.74 -9.11 -4.59
C ILE A 55 -3.43 -10.39 -5.08
N MET A 56 -4.76 -10.47 -4.96
CA MET A 56 -5.52 -11.63 -5.43
C MET A 56 -5.37 -11.88 -6.94
N GLN A 57 -5.19 -10.82 -7.73
CA GLN A 57 -4.93 -10.88 -9.17
C GLN A 57 -3.47 -11.26 -9.52
N GLY A 58 -2.58 -11.34 -8.53
CA GLY A 58 -1.15 -11.60 -8.74
C GLY A 58 -0.36 -10.42 -9.30
N ARG A 59 -0.94 -9.21 -9.34
CA ARG A 59 -0.27 -7.98 -9.80
C ARG A 59 0.63 -7.40 -8.71
N VAL A 60 0.26 -7.63 -7.45
CA VAL A 60 1.06 -7.26 -6.29
C VAL A 60 1.47 -8.54 -5.56
N GLY A 61 2.77 -8.77 -5.44
CA GLY A 61 3.32 -9.79 -4.54
C GLY A 61 3.28 -9.30 -3.10
N VAL A 62 2.98 -10.20 -2.16
CA VAL A 62 3.04 -9.93 -0.72
C VAL A 62 3.83 -11.03 -0.02
N ARG A 63 4.72 -10.64 0.89
CA ARG A 63 5.42 -11.54 1.82
C ARG A 63 5.31 -10.99 3.24
N GLY A 64 5.22 -11.86 4.25
CA GLY A 64 5.09 -11.46 5.65
C GLY A 64 3.64 -11.29 6.10
N ASP A 65 3.39 -10.35 7.01
CA ASP A 65 2.08 -10.17 7.65
C ASP A 65 1.06 -9.44 6.76
N LEU A 66 0.01 -10.16 6.37
CA LEU A 66 -1.13 -9.63 5.59
C LEU A 66 -1.96 -8.59 6.35
N GLY A 67 -1.95 -8.59 7.69
CA GLY A 67 -2.57 -7.54 8.51
C GLY A 67 -1.91 -6.18 8.30
N VAL A 68 -0.58 -6.16 8.13
CA VAL A 68 0.18 -4.93 7.83
C VAL A 68 -0.13 -4.43 6.40
N ALA A 69 -0.31 -5.35 5.44
CA ALA A 69 -0.76 -4.99 4.08
C ALA A 69 -2.17 -4.36 4.07
N GLN A 70 -3.07 -4.82 4.94
CA GLN A 70 -4.40 -4.22 5.09
C GLN A 70 -4.33 -2.81 5.69
N MET A 71 -3.46 -2.59 6.69
CA MET A 71 -3.22 -1.25 7.22
C MET A 71 -2.68 -0.30 6.15
N PHE A 72 -1.79 -0.78 5.28
CA PHE A 72 -1.31 -0.02 4.13
C PHE A 72 -2.47 0.43 3.21
N GLN A 73 -3.40 -0.47 2.86
CA GLN A 73 -4.59 -0.09 2.06
C GLN A 73 -5.41 1.00 2.75
N SER A 74 -5.64 0.91 4.05
CA SER A 74 -6.45 1.88 4.80
C SER A 74 -5.88 3.31 4.77
N VAL A 75 -4.58 3.47 4.54
CA VAL A 75 -3.91 4.77 4.43
C VAL A 75 -4.16 5.42 3.06
N PHE A 76 -4.25 4.63 1.99
CA PHE A 76 -4.37 5.12 0.60
C PHE A 76 -5.77 5.00 0.02
N SER A 77 -6.68 4.27 0.67
CA SER A 77 -8.09 4.49 0.45
C SER A 77 -8.35 5.96 0.73
N PRO A 78 -8.78 6.78 -0.25
CA PRO A 78 -9.40 8.05 0.09
C PRO A 78 -10.53 7.69 1.04
N GLY A 79 -10.34 7.96 2.34
CA GLY A 79 -11.39 7.75 3.31
C GLY A 79 -12.60 8.47 2.78
N ASP A 80 -13.76 7.80 2.74
CA ASP A 80 -15.07 8.36 2.43
C ASP A 80 -15.06 9.90 2.41
N GLN A 81 -14.63 10.48 1.28
CA GLN A 81 -15.26 11.70 0.83
C GLN A 81 -16.56 11.18 0.27
N GLN A 82 -17.50 10.96 1.19
CA GLN A 82 -18.92 11.02 0.92
C GLN A 82 -19.12 12.29 0.08
N THR A 83 -19.13 12.16 -1.25
CA THR A 83 -19.94 13.04 -2.07
C THR A 83 -21.32 12.95 -1.44
N PRO A 84 -21.88 14.05 -0.91
CA PRO A 84 -23.24 14.02 -0.42
C PRO A 84 -24.10 13.41 -1.51
N ASP A 85 -24.84 12.40 -1.09
CA ASP A 85 -25.96 11.78 -1.76
C ASP A 85 -26.50 12.63 -2.91
N ALA A 86 -26.56 12.04 -4.10
CA ALA A 86 -27.34 12.56 -5.20
C ALA A 86 -28.83 12.50 -4.81
N THR A 87 -29.26 13.41 -3.94
CA THR A 87 -30.66 13.65 -3.66
C THR A 87 -31.21 14.48 -4.81
N ARG A 88 -31.86 13.75 -5.73
CA ARG A 88 -33.11 14.06 -6.44
C ARG A 88 -33.18 15.28 -7.35
#